data_AF-A0A7C9DIR8-F1
#
_entry.id   AF-A0A7C9DIR8-F1
#
_cell.length_a   1.000
_cell.length_b   1.000
_cell.length_c   1.000
_cell.angle_alpha   90.00
_cell.angle_beta   90.00
_cell.angle_gamma   90.00
#
_symmetry.space_group_name_H-M   'P 1'
#
loop_
_entity.id
_entity.type
_entity.pdbx_description
1 polymer ?
#
loop_
_entity_poly.entity_id
_entity_poly.type
_entity_poly.pdbx_seq_one_letter_code
_entity_poly.pdbx_strand_id
1 'polypeptide(L)'
;MEQKLKRMKAPLKKWNREVFGHIDLKISSFQKEITKLDLLAQERQLQECEWHRRSALQSQLWLWKARKERYWKQLSRYKLLKEGDKNTRFFHKLATIRRRQNMIVSIKMDETILTEPDQIRKVFMQFHPSSKK
;
A
#
# COMPACT_ATOMS: atom_id res chain seq x y z
N MET A 1 13.98 31.08 11.07
CA MET A 1 13.35 30.06 10.19
C MET A 1 11.99 29.54 10.71
N GLU A 2 11.78 29.43 12.02
CA GLU A 2 10.51 28.90 12.59
C GLU A 2 9.25 29.68 12.21
N GLN A 3 9.30 31.02 12.13
CA GLN A 3 8.13 31.83 11.75
C GLN A 3 7.68 31.58 10.31
N LYS A 4 8.61 31.33 9.38
CA LYS A 4 8.29 30.99 7.98
C LYS A 4 7.58 29.64 7.88
N LEU A 5 8.05 28.63 8.64
CA LEU A 5 7.42 27.30 8.72
C LEU A 5 6.03 27.34 9.37
N LYS A 6 5.85 28.15 10.43
CA LYS A 6 4.53 28.38 11.06
C LYS A 6 3.54 28.99 10.07
N ARG A 7 3.96 29.97 9.27
CA ARG A 7 3.11 30.60 8.23
C ARG A 7 2.73 29.61 7.11
N MET A 8 3.63 28.71 6.71
CA MET A 8 3.34 27.70 5.68
C MET A 8 2.41 26.56 6.13
N LYS A 9 2.27 26.34 7.44
CA LYS A 9 1.46 25.25 7.99
C LYS A 9 -0.03 25.37 7.65
N ALA A 10 -0.59 26.57 7.71
CA ALA A 10 -2.00 26.81 7.41
C ALA A 10 -2.35 26.60 5.92
N PRO A 11 -1.61 27.18 4.95
CA PRO A 11 -1.79 26.90 3.52
C PRO A 11 -1.63 25.41 3.18
N LEU A 12 -0.64 24.73 3.76
CA LEU A 12 -0.43 23.30 3.52
C LEU A 12 -1.56 22.43 4.08
N LYS A 13 -2.13 22.79 5.24
CA LYS A 13 -3.32 22.10 5.76
C LYS A 13 -4.53 22.31 4.86
N LYS A 14 -4.73 23.54 4.35
CA LYS A 14 -5.80 23.87 3.40
C LYS A 14 -5.63 23.07 2.11
N TRP A 15 -4.44 23.10 1.51
CA TRP A 15 -4.10 22.32 0.32
C TRP A 15 -4.27 20.82 0.54
N ASN A 16 -3.88 20.29 1.70
CA ASN A 16 -4.09 18.88 2.02
C ASN A 16 -5.59 18.53 2.06
N ARG A 17 -6.43 19.41 2.62
CA ARG A 17 -7.88 19.21 2.64
C ARG A 17 -8.48 19.29 1.23
N GLU A 18 -8.08 20.28 0.45
CA GLU A 18 -8.59 20.59 -0.90
C GLU A 18 -8.06 19.66 -2.00
N VAL A 19 -6.95 18.98 -1.78
CA VAL A 19 -6.36 18.06 -2.77
C VAL A 19 -6.45 16.60 -2.33
N PHE A 20 -6.20 16.29 -1.05
CA PHE A 20 -6.12 14.92 -0.55
C PHE A 20 -7.34 14.51 0.28
N GLY A 21 -7.98 15.44 0.99
CA GLY A 21 -9.28 15.20 1.63
C GLY A 21 -10.34 14.76 0.62
N HIS A 22 -10.18 15.13 -0.66
CA HIS A 22 -11.02 14.67 -1.75
C HIS A 22 -10.71 13.25 -2.24
N ILE A 23 -9.59 12.62 -1.87
CA ILE A 23 -9.30 11.24 -2.33
C ILE A 23 -10.34 10.28 -1.76
N ASP A 24 -10.60 10.35 -0.45
CA ASP A 24 -11.59 9.50 0.21
C ASP A 24 -13.01 9.84 -0.25
N LEU A 25 -13.32 11.13 -0.39
CA LEU A 25 -14.61 11.58 -0.92
C LEU A 25 -14.84 11.11 -2.36
N LYS A 26 -13.83 11.18 -3.23
CA LYS A 26 -13.93 10.70 -4.62
C LYS A 26 -14.04 9.19 -4.71
N ILE A 27 -13.29 8.45 -3.92
CA ILE A 27 -13.45 6.99 -3.82
C ILE A 27 -14.89 6.66 -3.41
N SER A 28 -15.42 7.34 -2.37
CA SER A 28 -16.79 7.13 -1.92
C SER A 28 -17.83 7.53 -2.97
N SER A 29 -17.63 8.63 -3.71
CA SER A 29 -18.55 9.06 -4.76
C SER A 29 -18.57 8.05 -5.92
N PHE A 30 -17.41 7.57 -6.37
CA PHE A 30 -17.35 6.55 -7.43
C PHE A 30 -17.99 5.23 -6.98
N GLN A 31 -17.73 4.80 -5.74
CA GLN A 31 -18.39 3.61 -5.19
C GLN A 31 -19.91 3.78 -5.17
N LYS A 32 -20.42 4.93 -4.70
CA LYS A 32 -21.86 5.21 -4.71
C LYS A 32 -22.46 5.21 -6.11
N GLU A 33 -21.80 5.81 -7.09
CA GLU A 33 -22.28 5.78 -8.49
C GLU A 33 -22.27 4.37 -9.08
N ILE A 34 -21.22 3.58 -8.82
CA ILE A 34 -21.16 2.18 -9.25
C ILE A 34 -22.28 1.37 -8.59
N THR A 35 -22.50 1.52 -7.28
CA THR A 35 -23.59 0.83 -6.57
C THR A 35 -24.96 1.20 -7.13
N LYS A 36 -25.19 2.46 -7.51
CA LYS A 36 -26.45 2.85 -8.18
C LYS A 36 -26.65 2.11 -9.49
N LEU A 37 -25.60 2.02 -10.32
CA LEU A 37 -25.66 1.27 -11.58
C LEU A 37 -25.81 -0.24 -11.36
N ASP A 38 -25.19 -0.79 -10.31
CA ASP A 38 -25.34 -2.20 -9.93
C ASP A 38 -26.76 -2.51 -9.47
N LEU A 39 -27.42 -1.61 -8.73
CA LEU A 39 -28.83 -1.74 -8.35
C LEU A 39 -29.75 -1.68 -9.57
N LEU A 40 -29.53 -0.73 -10.49
CA LEU A 40 -30.30 -0.66 -11.74
C LEU A 40 -30.12 -1.92 -12.59
N ALA A 41 -28.93 -2.53 -12.58
CA ALA A 41 -28.65 -3.79 -13.27
C ALA A 41 -29.41 -4.99 -12.69
N GLN A 42 -29.86 -4.92 -11.44
CA GLN A 42 -30.70 -5.96 -10.81
C GLN A 42 -32.16 -5.83 -11.25
N GLU A 43 -32.63 -4.59 -11.48
CA GLU A 43 -34.00 -4.30 -11.89
C GLU A 43 -34.22 -4.46 -13.40
N ARG A 44 -33.24 -4.07 -14.21
CA ARG A 44 -33.28 -4.17 -15.67
C ARG A 44 -31.92 -4.40 -16.28
N GLN A 45 -31.89 -4.82 -17.55
CA GLN A 45 -30.64 -4.80 -18.31
C GLN A 45 -30.14 -3.35 -18.46
N LEU A 46 -28.85 -3.17 -18.21
CA LEU A 46 -28.16 -1.90 -18.44
C LEU A 46 -28.03 -1.64 -19.93
N GLN A 47 -28.21 -0.38 -20.32
CA GLN A 47 -27.91 0.07 -21.67
C GLN A 47 -26.40 0.10 -21.90
N GLU A 48 -25.98 0.03 -23.17
CA GLU A 48 -24.56 0.03 -23.55
C GLU A 48 -23.82 1.26 -23.00
N CYS A 49 -24.45 2.44 -23.04
CA CYS A 49 -23.90 3.67 -22.46
C CYS A 49 -23.69 3.60 -20.94
N GLU A 50 -24.60 2.93 -20.22
CA GLU A 50 -24.51 2.73 -18.76
C GLU A 50 -23.40 1.73 -18.43
N TRP A 51 -23.24 0.70 -19.25
CA TRP A 51 -22.14 -0.25 -19.15
C TRP A 51 -20.77 0.42 -19.34
N HIS A 52 -20.63 1.23 -20.38
CA HIS A 52 -19.42 2.02 -20.60
C HIS A 52 -19.16 2.99 -19.44
N ARG A 53 -20.20 3.66 -18.94
CA ARG A 53 -20.08 4.55 -17.78
C ARG A 53 -19.62 3.79 -16.53
N ARG A 54 -20.18 2.63 -16.25
CA ARG A 54 -19.80 1.77 -15.12
C ARG A 54 -18.33 1.35 -15.22
N SER A 55 -17.90 0.89 -16.40
CA SER A 55 -16.49 0.50 -16.65
C SER A 55 -15.52 1.67 -16.45
N ALA A 56 -15.88 2.86 -16.95
CA ALA A 56 -15.09 4.08 -16.75
C ALA A 56 -14.99 4.46 -15.26
N LEU A 57 -16.09 4.36 -14.51
CA LEU A 57 -16.11 4.63 -13.07
C LEU A 57 -15.26 3.63 -12.28
N GLN A 58 -15.29 2.35 -12.64
CA GLN A 58 -14.43 1.34 -12.03
C GLN A 58 -12.95 1.65 -12.27
N SER A 59 -12.58 2.01 -13.51
CA SER A 59 -11.22 2.41 -13.86
C SER A 59 -10.76 3.63 -13.05
N GLN A 60 -11.63 4.63 -12.89
CA GLN A 60 -11.34 5.78 -12.04
C GLN A 60 -11.18 5.37 -10.58
N LEU A 61 -12.08 4.54 -10.04
CA LEU A 61 -11.99 4.05 -8.66
C LEU A 61 -10.66 3.35 -8.39
N TRP A 62 -10.19 2.51 -9.32
CA TRP A 62 -8.88 1.86 -9.25
C TRP A 62 -7.74 2.87 -9.19
N LEU A 63 -7.74 3.86 -10.07
CA LEU A 63 -6.73 4.93 -10.08
C LEU A 63 -6.67 5.70 -8.75
N TRP A 64 -7.84 6.06 -8.20
CA TRP A 64 -7.91 6.80 -6.94
C TRP A 64 -7.49 5.94 -5.73
N LYS A 65 -7.83 4.65 -5.72
CA LYS A 65 -7.32 3.70 -4.71
C LYS A 65 -5.80 3.56 -4.76
N ALA A 66 -5.21 3.43 -5.96
CA ALA A 66 -3.76 3.37 -6.13
C ALA A 66 -3.08 4.67 -5.66
N ARG A 67 -3.69 5.83 -5.90
CA ARG A 67 -3.20 7.12 -5.37
C ARG A 67 -3.23 7.15 -3.84
N LYS A 68 -4.29 6.65 -3.22
CA LYS A 68 -4.41 6.53 -1.76
C LYS A 68 -3.33 5.60 -1.19
N GLU A 69 -3.11 4.45 -1.81
CA GLU A 69 -2.08 3.50 -1.40
C GLU A 69 -0.68 4.13 -1.44
N ARG A 70 -0.33 4.80 -2.56
CA ARG A 70 0.96 5.49 -2.70
C ARG A 70 1.18 6.54 -1.62
N TYR A 71 0.14 7.30 -1.29
CA TYR A 71 0.17 8.28 -0.20
C TYR A 71 0.45 7.61 1.15
N TRP A 72 -0.27 6.53 1.49
CA TRP A 72 -0.04 5.82 2.75
C TRP A 72 1.35 5.18 2.83
N LYS A 73 1.87 4.69 1.71
CA LYS A 73 3.25 4.18 1.61
C LYS A 73 4.28 5.27 1.90
N GLN A 74 4.10 6.47 1.34
CA GLN A 74 4.97 7.62 1.61
C GLN A 74 4.88 8.05 3.07
N LEU A 75 3.66 8.19 3.61
CA LEU A 75 3.44 8.59 4.99
C LEU A 75 4.02 7.59 5.99
N SER A 76 3.89 6.29 5.72
CA SER A 76 4.49 5.22 6.52
C SER A 76 6.02 5.31 6.54
N ARG A 77 6.66 5.52 5.37
CA ARG A 77 8.11 5.72 5.28
C ARG A 77 8.57 6.95 6.04
N TYR A 78 7.85 8.07 5.90
CA TYR A 78 8.16 9.29 6.64
C TYR A 78 8.03 9.08 8.15
N LYS A 79 6.95 8.44 8.62
CA LYS A 79 6.79 8.10 10.04
C LYS A 79 7.94 7.24 10.53
N LEU A 80 8.32 6.22 9.77
CA LEU A 80 9.46 5.36 10.11
C LEU A 80 10.77 6.16 10.21
N LEU A 81 11.06 7.07 9.29
CA LEU A 81 12.24 7.93 9.33
C LEU A 81 12.21 8.90 10.53
N LYS A 82 11.06 9.51 10.79
CA LYS A 82 10.88 10.49 11.87
C LYS A 82 10.90 9.86 13.27
N GLU A 83 10.36 8.66 13.38
CA GLU A 83 10.32 7.87 14.61
C GLU A 83 11.55 6.96 14.74
N GLY A 84 12.52 7.08 13.83
CA GLY A 84 13.78 6.35 13.85
C GLY A 84 14.50 6.45 15.21
N ASP A 85 15.18 5.36 15.57
CA ASP A 85 15.90 5.01 16.81
C ASP A 85 15.20 5.30 18.15
N LYS A 86 14.01 5.90 18.12
CA LYS A 86 13.09 5.89 19.24
C LYS A 86 12.60 4.46 19.35
N ASN A 87 13.07 3.76 20.37
CA ASN A 87 12.77 2.36 20.73
C ASN A 87 11.26 2.17 21.05
N THR A 88 10.42 2.49 20.08
CA THR A 88 8.96 2.56 20.21
C THR A 88 8.38 1.19 19.99
N ARG A 89 7.26 0.88 20.68
CA ARG A 89 6.51 -0.36 20.47
C ARG A 89 6.12 -0.58 19.00
N PHE A 90 5.94 0.50 18.23
CA PHE A 90 5.67 0.44 16.79
C PHE A 90 6.86 -0.13 16.00
N PHE A 91 8.08 0.30 16.29
CA PHE A 91 9.29 -0.22 15.64
C PHE A 91 9.49 -1.71 15.90
N HIS A 92 9.38 -2.16 17.15
CA HIS A 92 9.50 -3.58 17.47
C HIS A 92 8.45 -4.41 16.72
N LYS A 93 7.18 -3.95 16.67
CA LYS A 93 6.14 -4.62 15.87
C LYS A 93 6.50 -4.67 14.39
N LEU A 94 6.97 -3.57 13.81
CA LEU A 94 7.32 -3.51 12.39
C LEU A 94 8.56 -4.36 12.07
N ALA A 95 9.57 -4.40 12.95
CA ALA A 95 10.74 -5.25 12.81
C ALA A 95 10.36 -6.74 12.87
N THR A 96 9.46 -7.12 13.79
CA THR A 96 8.91 -8.48 13.85
C THR A 96 8.14 -8.85 12.58
N ILE A 97 7.28 -7.96 12.07
CA ILE A 97 6.56 -8.19 10.81
C ILE A 97 7.55 -8.38 9.64
N ARG A 98 8.55 -7.51 9.51
CA ARG A 98 9.58 -7.63 8.48
C ARG A 98 10.38 -8.92 8.61
N ARG A 99 10.76 -9.30 9.84
CA ARG A 99 11.44 -10.55 10.12
C ARG A 99 10.59 -11.75 9.68
N ARG A 100 9.28 -11.73 9.96
CA ARG A 100 8.35 -12.79 9.54
C ARG A 100 8.17 -12.83 8.02
N GLN A 101 8.05 -11.69 7.36
CA GLN A 101 7.89 -11.60 5.90
C GLN A 101 9.14 -12.04 5.13
N ASN A 102 10.32 -11.73 5.67
CA ASN A 102 11.61 -12.08 5.06
C ASN A 102 12.14 -13.43 5.53
N MET A 103 11.40 -14.15 6.39
CA MET A 103 11.81 -15.47 6.86
C MET A 103 11.60 -16.48 5.74
N ILE A 104 12.69 -17.06 5.24
CA ILE A 104 12.65 -18.20 4.34
C ILE A 104 12.31 -19.43 5.18
N VAL A 105 11.08 -19.93 5.05
CA VAL A 105 10.59 -21.10 5.81
C VAL A 105 10.99 -22.42 5.14
N SER A 106 11.05 -22.44 3.81
CA SER A 106 11.51 -23.60 3.06
C SER A 106 12.11 -23.19 1.72
N ILE A 107 12.99 -24.04 1.18
CA ILE A 107 13.57 -23.92 -0.15
C ILE A 107 13.23 -25.19 -0.92
N LYS A 108 12.69 -25.05 -2.14
CA LYS A 108 12.51 -26.18 -3.06
C LYS A 108 13.75 -26.31 -3.95
N MET A 109 14.36 -27.50 -3.94
CA MET A 109 15.43 -27.90 -4.85
C MET A 109 14.98 -29.14 -5.61
N ASP A 110 14.84 -29.00 -6.92
CA ASP A 110 14.32 -30.03 -7.83
C ASP A 110 13.00 -30.61 -7.31
N GLU A 111 13.00 -31.85 -6.81
CA GLU A 111 11.83 -32.52 -6.25
C GLU A 111 11.77 -32.53 -4.71
N THR A 112 12.79 -31.98 -4.05
CA THR A 112 12.91 -31.97 -2.58
C THR A 112 12.59 -30.61 -1.97
N ILE A 113 11.81 -30.60 -0.89
CA ILE A 113 11.50 -29.38 -0.11
C ILE A 113 12.31 -29.43 1.17
N LEU A 114 13.30 -28.54 1.26
CA LEU A 114 14.12 -28.34 2.45
C LEU A 114 13.38 -27.39 3.39
N THR A 115 12.98 -27.88 4.56
CA THR A 115 12.29 -27.09 5.58
C THR A 115 13.19 -26.87 6.80
N GLU A 116 14.30 -27.60 6.90
CA GLU A 116 15.23 -27.44 8.01
C GLU A 116 16.09 -26.18 7.86
N PRO A 117 16.15 -25.31 8.90
CA PRO A 117 16.92 -24.06 8.86
C PRO A 117 18.40 -24.24 8.51
N ASP A 118 19.04 -25.32 8.99
CA ASP A 118 20.46 -25.58 8.76
C ASP A 118 20.74 -26.02 7.31
N GLN A 119 19.82 -26.78 6.72
CA GLN A 119 19.91 -27.19 5.31
C GLN A 119 19.68 -25.99 4.38
N ILE A 120 18.65 -25.18 4.67
CA ILE A 120 18.36 -23.91 3.98
C ILE A 120 19.60 -23.00 4.01
N ARG A 121 20.26 -22.87 5.17
CA ARG A 121 21.45 -22.05 5.33
C ARG A 121 22.64 -22.56 4.50
N LYS A 122 22.89 -23.87 4.50
CA LYS A 122 23.97 -24.48 3.70
C LYS A 122 23.76 -24.26 2.20
N VAL A 123 22.56 -24.53 1.72
CA VAL A 123 22.18 -24.29 0.32
C VAL A 123 22.35 -22.82 -0.05
N PHE A 124 21.86 -21.91 0.80
CA PHE A 124 21.99 -20.48 0.53
C PHE A 124 23.46 -20.04 0.45
N MET A 125 24.34 -20.54 1.33
CA MET A 125 25.79 -20.25 1.27
C MET A 125 26.46 -20.85 0.02
N GLN A 126 25.97 -21.98 -0.48
CA GLN A 126 26.51 -22.65 -1.66
C GLN A 126 26.15 -21.91 -2.96
N PHE A 127 24.94 -21.34 -3.04
CA PHE A 127 24.48 -20.53 -4.19
C PHE A 127 25.01 -19.10 -4.18
N HIS A 128 25.29 -18.55 -3.00
CA HIS A 128 25.94 -17.26 -2.82
C HIS A 128 27.25 -17.44 -2.05
N PRO A 129 28.29 -18.03 -2.68
CA PRO A 129 29.61 -18.09 -2.08
C PRO A 129 30.05 -16.66 -1.83
N SER A 130 30.28 -16.36 -0.57
CA SER A 130 30.56 -15.03 -0.07
C SER A 130 31.68 -14.39 -0.90
N SER A 131 31.36 -13.27 -1.58
CA SER A 131 32.37 -12.30 -1.99
C SER A 131 33.04 -11.82 -0.72
N LYS A 132 34.17 -12.44 -0.38
CA LYS A 132 35.07 -11.98 0.68
C LYS A 132 35.38 -10.51 0.42
N LYS A 133 35.02 -9.65 1.38
CA LYS A 133 35.74 -8.40 1.62
C LYS A 133 36.75 -8.68 2.72
#